data_AF-A0A2H3FNV6-F1
#
_entry.id   AF-A0A2H3FNV6-F1
#
_cell.length_a   1.000
_cell.length_b   1.000
_cell.length_c   1.000
_cell.angle_alpha   90.00
_cell.angle_beta   90.00
_cell.angle_gamma   90.00
#
_symmetry.space_group_name_H-M   'P 1'
#
loop_
_entity.id
_entity.type
_entity.pdbx_description
1 polymer ?
#
loop_
_entity_poly.entity_id
_entity_poly.type
_entity_poly.pdbx_seq_one_letter_code
_entity_poly.pdbx_strand_id
1 'polypeptide(L)'
;MAATDLYTMALQRSTQPDLLPQNKEVRHSIVPLSETQRAGCKTWLQEMNFLRPGEEEDEEVWAKIKRNWIGYLSATSPTPEVALAPNRKVVQFTGGDEDDDGVENARGQKRRFADDRQRRMTIQSAFWNDLDLMEAMTERWPRAARVALNTVYDLGKRRRYQSIWMSLVGFIAHSHSEGTLGEMGLRLTESQIDDILDIEQEIWQIDTRAIARRREKGGFEDVWVPIRQLLIEALRKPKSTPRNNPLVWWIAVLARSAVSGDSDIDFISRGRFHKNPMPMDVDLRERLEAIVHYSKVLVLDGAFSTWSERSERSEWVMEVQSRLNMVSIEWLNEEGGSRPAGPSGDGGPVYSTDAWQSVVAHIAEQTERHLGGKQKTAIYRLRMLANAMMQ
;
A
#
# COMPACT_ATOMS: atom_id res chain seq x y z
N MET A 1 -23.33 -30.30 5.79
CA MET A 1 -22.14 -30.04 4.95
C MET A 1 -21.00 -29.71 5.87
N ALA A 2 -19.82 -30.30 5.70
CA ALA A 2 -18.67 -29.95 6.55
C ALA A 2 -18.20 -28.52 6.24
N ALA A 3 -17.64 -27.82 7.23
CA ALA A 3 -17.14 -26.45 7.06
C ALA A 3 -16.09 -26.33 5.93
N THR A 4 -15.29 -27.38 5.73
CA THR A 4 -14.29 -27.49 4.65
C THR A 4 -14.94 -27.55 3.26
N ASP A 5 -16.09 -28.21 3.12
CA ASP A 5 -16.82 -28.29 1.84
C ASP A 5 -17.40 -26.93 1.47
N LEU A 6 -17.98 -26.23 2.46
CA LEU A 6 -18.53 -24.89 2.29
C LEU A 6 -17.46 -23.87 1.89
N TYR A 7 -16.28 -23.93 2.53
CA TYR A 7 -15.14 -23.08 2.18
C TYR A 7 -14.70 -23.32 0.74
N THR A 8 -14.53 -24.59 0.34
CA THR A 8 -14.09 -24.95 -1.02
C THR A 8 -15.08 -24.49 -2.08
N MET A 9 -16.37 -24.70 -1.85
CA MET A 9 -17.43 -24.24 -2.76
C MET A 9 -17.51 -22.71 -2.85
N ALA A 10 -17.35 -22.00 -1.73
CA ALA A 10 -17.33 -20.54 -1.72
C ALA A 10 -16.09 -19.97 -2.44
N LEU A 11 -14.95 -20.64 -2.29
CA LEU A 11 -13.70 -20.26 -2.96
C LEU A 11 -13.82 -20.43 -4.48
N GLN A 12 -14.33 -21.58 -4.94
CA GLN A 12 -14.60 -21.82 -6.37
C GLN A 12 -15.54 -20.76 -6.95
N ARG A 13 -16.62 -20.41 -6.25
CA ARG A 13 -17.55 -19.35 -6.67
C ARG A 13 -16.89 -17.97 -6.74
N SER A 14 -16.00 -17.64 -5.80
CA SER A 14 -15.34 -16.31 -5.73
C SER A 14 -14.20 -16.13 -6.75
N THR A 15 -13.86 -17.19 -7.48
CA THR A 15 -12.65 -17.29 -8.32
C THR A 15 -12.96 -17.71 -9.75
N GLN A 16 -14.25 -17.75 -10.12
CA GLN A 16 -14.67 -18.15 -11.45
C GLN A 16 -14.09 -17.25 -12.56
N PRO A 17 -13.75 -17.81 -13.74
CA PRO A 17 -13.11 -17.06 -14.82
C PRO A 17 -13.94 -15.90 -15.37
N ASP A 18 -15.27 -15.98 -15.28
CA ASP A 18 -16.23 -15.01 -15.79
C ASP A 18 -16.45 -13.80 -14.87
N LEU A 19 -15.86 -13.80 -13.66
CA LEU A 19 -15.94 -12.66 -12.74
C LEU A 19 -15.17 -11.45 -13.28
N LEU A 20 -15.90 -10.35 -13.48
CA LEU A 20 -15.33 -9.08 -13.91
C LEU A 20 -14.32 -8.55 -12.86
N PRO A 21 -13.08 -8.19 -13.24
CA PRO A 21 -12.16 -7.51 -12.35
C PRO A 21 -12.68 -6.11 -12.02
N GLN A 22 -12.12 -5.49 -10.97
CA GLN A 22 -12.39 -4.08 -10.66
C GLN A 22 -12.01 -3.15 -11.84
N ASN A 23 -11.05 -3.57 -12.67
CA ASN A 23 -10.62 -2.88 -13.89
C ASN A 23 -10.89 -3.77 -15.12
N LYS A 24 -11.71 -3.32 -16.06
CA LYS A 24 -12.16 -4.10 -17.24
C LYS A 24 -11.08 -4.30 -18.33
N GLU A 25 -9.95 -3.60 -18.24
CA GLU A 25 -8.90 -3.54 -19.28
C GLU A 25 -7.71 -4.50 -19.03
N VAL A 26 -7.83 -5.41 -18.07
CA VAL A 26 -6.70 -6.18 -17.52
C VAL A 26 -6.39 -7.43 -18.37
N ARG A 27 -5.13 -7.63 -18.76
CA ARG A 27 -4.64 -8.94 -19.23
C ARG A 27 -4.58 -9.89 -18.02
N HIS A 28 -5.36 -10.97 -18.05
CA HIS A 28 -5.53 -11.86 -16.89
C HIS A 28 -4.38 -12.85 -16.65
N SER A 29 -3.29 -12.76 -17.41
CA SER A 29 -2.15 -13.66 -17.29
C SER A 29 -0.85 -12.86 -17.28
N ILE A 30 -0.26 -12.71 -16.10
CA ILE A 30 1.16 -12.35 -15.98
C ILE A 30 1.97 -13.60 -16.34
N VAL A 31 3.02 -13.41 -17.14
CA VAL A 31 3.96 -14.50 -17.43
C VAL A 31 4.60 -14.96 -16.12
N PRO A 32 4.58 -16.27 -15.79
CA PRO A 32 5.25 -16.76 -14.59
C PRO A 32 6.71 -16.31 -14.55
N LEU A 33 7.26 -16.10 -13.34
CA LEU A 33 8.68 -15.82 -13.17
C LEU A 33 9.53 -16.89 -13.88
N SER A 34 10.63 -16.45 -14.51
CA SER A 34 11.64 -17.37 -15.04
C SER A 34 12.24 -18.21 -13.91
N GLU A 35 12.84 -19.35 -14.24
CA GLU A 35 13.47 -20.22 -13.23
C GLU A 35 14.55 -19.48 -12.44
N THR A 36 15.34 -18.64 -13.11
CA THR A 36 16.37 -17.80 -12.48
C THR A 36 15.77 -16.79 -11.51
N GLN A 37 14.72 -16.07 -11.93
CA GLN A 37 14.01 -15.11 -11.06
C GLN A 37 13.39 -15.81 -9.85
N ARG A 38 12.82 -17.01 -10.05
CA ARG A 38 12.25 -17.83 -8.99
C ARG A 38 13.34 -18.27 -8.00
N ALA A 39 14.51 -18.68 -8.49
CA ALA A 39 15.65 -19.02 -7.66
C ALA A 39 16.12 -17.82 -6.84
N GLY A 40 16.27 -16.64 -7.46
CA GLY A 40 16.62 -15.41 -6.76
C GLY A 40 15.64 -15.05 -5.63
N CYS A 41 14.33 -15.19 -5.87
CA CYS A 41 13.31 -14.99 -4.84
C CYS A 41 13.44 -15.99 -3.69
N LYS A 42 13.69 -17.28 -3.99
CA LYS A 42 13.89 -18.33 -2.97
C LYS A 42 15.12 -18.03 -2.11
N THR A 43 16.24 -17.68 -2.72
CA THR A 43 17.47 -17.30 -2.01
C THR A 43 17.23 -16.09 -1.12
N TRP A 44 16.55 -15.07 -1.62
CA TRP A 44 16.21 -13.90 -0.81
C TRP A 44 15.30 -14.24 0.39
N LEU A 45 14.29 -15.09 0.22
CA LEU A 45 13.44 -15.55 1.32
C LEU A 45 14.23 -16.35 2.37
N GLN A 46 15.20 -17.15 1.93
CA GLN A 46 16.14 -17.85 2.82
C GLN A 46 17.00 -16.88 3.61
N GLU A 47 17.58 -15.85 2.97
CA GLU A 47 18.35 -14.81 3.64
C GLU A 47 17.52 -13.99 4.64
N MET A 48 16.24 -13.78 4.34
CA MET A 48 15.31 -13.08 5.24
C MET A 48 14.83 -13.95 6.41
N ASN A 49 15.06 -15.27 6.35
CA ASN A 49 14.59 -16.25 7.32
C ASN A 49 13.07 -16.14 7.59
N PHE A 50 12.29 -16.06 6.52
CA PHE A 50 10.84 -15.91 6.58
C PHE A 50 10.18 -16.40 5.29
N LEU A 51 9.09 -17.17 5.42
CA LEU A 51 8.33 -17.73 4.29
C LEU A 51 9.21 -18.54 3.32
N ARG A 52 10.12 -19.36 3.86
CA ARG A 52 10.97 -20.24 3.06
C ARG A 52 10.13 -21.39 2.48
N PRO A 53 10.13 -21.57 1.15
CA PRO A 53 9.38 -22.67 0.53
C PRO A 53 9.89 -24.04 1.01
N GLY A 54 8.98 -24.91 1.46
CA GLY A 54 9.27 -26.27 1.92
C GLY A 54 9.63 -26.40 3.41
N GLU A 55 9.76 -25.30 4.15
CA GLU A 55 9.97 -25.33 5.59
C GLU A 55 8.62 -25.38 6.33
N GLU A 56 8.38 -26.40 7.15
CA GLU A 56 7.07 -26.69 7.76
C GLU A 56 6.46 -25.50 8.49
N GLU A 57 7.22 -24.83 9.36
CA GLU A 57 6.76 -23.65 10.10
C GLU A 57 6.38 -22.48 9.16
N ASP A 58 7.16 -22.28 8.10
CA ASP A 58 6.92 -21.20 7.13
C ASP A 58 5.75 -21.53 6.20
N GLU A 59 5.48 -22.80 5.91
CA GLU A 59 4.27 -23.24 5.19
C GLU A 59 3.00 -23.03 6.01
N GLU A 60 3.05 -23.24 7.34
CA GLU A 60 1.93 -22.95 8.22
C GLU A 60 1.61 -21.44 8.25
N VAL A 61 2.64 -20.60 8.39
CA VAL A 61 2.50 -19.14 8.31
C VAL A 61 1.98 -18.72 6.94
N TRP A 62 2.50 -19.32 5.85
CA TRP A 62 2.03 -19.05 4.49
C TRP A 62 0.55 -19.40 4.30
N ALA A 63 0.09 -20.54 4.83
CA ALA A 63 -1.30 -20.94 4.78
C ALA A 63 -2.22 -19.95 5.52
N LYS A 64 -1.78 -19.44 6.69
CA LYS A 64 -2.50 -18.40 7.45
C LYS A 64 -2.59 -17.09 6.66
N ILE A 65 -1.49 -16.65 6.04
CA ILE A 65 -1.47 -15.45 5.19
C ILE A 65 -2.47 -15.59 4.03
N LYS A 66 -2.44 -16.72 3.30
CA LYS A 66 -3.38 -16.97 2.20
C LYS A 66 -4.84 -16.95 2.68
N ARG A 67 -5.14 -17.64 3.78
CA ARG A 67 -6.48 -17.70 4.36
C ARG A 67 -6.99 -16.31 4.76
N ASN A 68 -6.16 -15.53 5.45
CA ASN A 68 -6.54 -14.19 5.91
C ASN A 68 -6.65 -13.20 4.75
N TRP A 69 -5.82 -13.33 3.72
CA TRP A 69 -5.96 -12.56 2.49
C TRP A 69 -7.30 -12.85 1.81
N ILE A 70 -7.67 -14.12 1.63
CA ILE A 70 -8.98 -14.51 1.08
C ILE A 70 -10.12 -13.97 1.96
N GLY A 71 -9.98 -14.03 3.29
CA GLY A 71 -10.92 -13.42 4.22
C GLY A 71 -11.11 -11.93 4.00
N TYR A 72 -10.01 -11.17 3.89
CA TYR A 72 -10.02 -9.75 3.56
C TYR A 72 -10.69 -9.48 2.20
N LEU A 73 -10.33 -10.24 1.17
CA LEU A 73 -10.91 -10.10 -0.16
C LEU A 73 -12.42 -10.35 -0.15
N SER A 74 -12.87 -11.41 0.52
CA SER A 74 -14.29 -11.75 0.64
C SER A 74 -15.04 -10.69 1.44
N ALA A 75 -14.56 -10.33 2.63
CA ALA A 75 -15.21 -9.39 3.55
C ALA A 75 -15.43 -8.01 2.91
N THR A 76 -14.48 -7.57 2.09
CA THR A 76 -14.53 -6.25 1.43
C THR A 76 -15.15 -6.30 0.03
N SER A 77 -15.56 -7.47 -0.45
CA SER A 77 -16.17 -7.63 -1.78
C SER A 77 -17.63 -7.18 -1.81
N PRO A 78 -18.20 -6.87 -3.01
CA PRO A 78 -19.62 -6.64 -3.25
C PRO A 78 -20.57 -7.73 -2.77
N THR A 79 -20.11 -8.96 -2.89
CA THR A 79 -20.86 -10.20 -2.66
C THR A 79 -20.04 -11.05 -1.70
N PRO A 80 -19.98 -10.66 -0.41
CA PRO A 80 -19.14 -11.32 0.58
C PRO A 80 -19.63 -12.75 0.83
N GLU A 81 -18.70 -13.68 0.95
CA GLU A 81 -18.96 -15.07 1.29
C GLU A 81 -18.50 -15.33 2.74
N VAL A 82 -19.48 -15.62 3.60
CA VAL A 82 -19.28 -15.84 5.05
C VAL A 82 -18.30 -16.97 5.33
N ALA A 83 -18.36 -18.04 4.54
CA ALA A 83 -17.46 -19.19 4.70
C ALA A 83 -15.99 -18.80 4.47
N LEU A 84 -15.72 -17.77 3.67
CA LEU A 84 -14.37 -17.25 3.43
C LEU A 84 -13.98 -16.17 4.44
N ALA A 85 -14.95 -15.42 4.97
CA ALA A 85 -14.75 -14.31 5.91
C ALA A 85 -15.55 -14.50 7.22
N PRO A 86 -15.23 -15.54 8.02
CA PRO A 86 -15.85 -15.70 9.34
C PRO A 86 -15.52 -14.49 10.23
N ASN A 87 -16.40 -14.15 11.17
CA ASN A 87 -16.16 -13.05 12.09
C ASN A 87 -15.10 -13.47 13.13
N ARG A 88 -13.89 -12.90 13.05
CA ARG A 88 -12.84 -13.04 14.07
C ARG A 88 -12.48 -11.68 14.69
N LYS A 89 -13.34 -10.66 14.53
CA LYS A 89 -13.10 -9.32 15.07
C LYS A 89 -12.83 -9.39 16.57
N VAL A 90 -11.75 -8.72 17.01
CA VAL A 90 -11.33 -8.67 18.41
C VAL A 90 -12.35 -7.92 19.27
N VAL A 91 -13.00 -6.91 18.69
CA VAL A 91 -14.10 -6.17 19.32
C VAL A 91 -15.41 -6.49 18.61
N GLN A 92 -16.36 -7.05 19.34
CA GLN A 92 -17.70 -7.34 18.85
C GLN A 92 -18.70 -6.43 19.58
N PHE A 93 -19.28 -5.47 18.87
CA PHE A 93 -20.41 -4.70 19.41
C PHE A 93 -21.68 -5.53 19.21
N THR A 94 -22.03 -6.36 20.20
CA THR A 94 -23.36 -6.97 20.26
C THR A 94 -24.36 -5.84 20.52
N GLY A 95 -25.33 -5.70 19.62
CA GLY A 95 -26.34 -4.66 19.75
C GLY A 95 -27.33 -5.03 20.84
N GLY A 96 -27.06 -4.63 22.08
CA GLY A 96 -28.05 -4.28 23.11
C GLY A 96 -29.11 -5.29 23.57
N ASP A 97 -29.19 -6.50 23.02
CA ASP A 97 -30.10 -7.53 23.51
C ASP A 97 -29.29 -8.52 24.37
N GLU A 98 -29.63 -8.61 25.66
CA GLU A 98 -28.96 -9.44 26.67
C GLU A 98 -29.07 -10.97 26.41
N ASP A 99 -29.72 -11.36 25.31
CA ASP A 99 -29.97 -12.76 24.88
C ASP A 99 -29.24 -13.15 23.57
N ASP A 100 -28.23 -12.39 23.13
CA ASP A 100 -27.46 -12.76 21.92
C ASP A 100 -26.37 -13.79 22.30
N ASP A 101 -26.51 -15.04 21.83
CA ASP A 101 -25.65 -16.21 22.10
C ASP A 101 -24.18 -16.08 21.63
N GLY A 102 -23.70 -14.86 21.37
CA GLY A 102 -22.39 -14.56 20.77
C GLY A 102 -22.28 -14.98 19.30
N VAL A 103 -23.37 -15.43 18.68
CA VAL A 103 -23.43 -15.84 17.28
C VAL A 103 -23.95 -14.68 16.43
N GLU A 104 -23.08 -14.14 15.56
CA GLU A 104 -23.43 -13.06 14.64
C GLU A 104 -24.69 -13.39 13.82
N ASN A 105 -25.78 -12.66 14.06
CA ASN A 105 -27.00 -12.79 13.28
C ASN A 105 -26.85 -12.18 11.86
N ALA A 106 -27.77 -12.51 10.94
CA ALA A 106 -27.70 -12.07 9.55
C ALA A 106 -27.66 -10.54 9.37
N ARG A 107 -28.27 -9.78 10.30
CA ARG A 107 -28.24 -8.31 10.28
C ARG A 107 -26.87 -7.77 10.69
N GLY A 108 -26.29 -8.33 11.75
CA GLY A 108 -24.93 -8.05 12.21
C GLY A 108 -23.91 -8.34 11.12
N GLN A 109 -24.02 -9.49 10.47
CA GLN A 109 -23.19 -9.88 9.33
C GLN A 109 -23.26 -8.90 8.16
N LYS A 110 -24.48 -8.52 7.76
CA LYS A 110 -24.67 -7.54 6.68
C LYS A 110 -24.04 -6.19 7.03
N ARG A 111 -24.14 -5.78 8.29
CA ARG A 111 -23.51 -4.55 8.79
C ARG A 111 -21.99 -4.66 8.78
N ARG A 112 -21.42 -5.73 9.32
CA ARG A 112 -19.96 -5.99 9.33
C ARG A 112 -19.37 -5.91 7.93
N PHE A 113 -19.94 -6.60 6.95
CA PHE A 113 -19.42 -6.54 5.58
C PHE A 113 -19.61 -5.18 4.90
N ALA A 114 -20.67 -4.43 5.25
CA ALA A 114 -20.82 -3.07 4.78
C ALA A 114 -19.72 -2.17 5.36
N ASP A 115 -19.41 -2.33 6.65
CA ASP A 115 -18.37 -1.57 7.36
C ASP A 115 -16.96 -1.95 6.85
N ASP A 116 -16.64 -3.24 6.68
CA ASP A 116 -15.37 -3.71 6.11
C ASP A 116 -15.15 -3.17 4.68
N ARG A 117 -16.20 -3.19 3.85
CA ARG A 117 -16.13 -2.60 2.51
C ARG A 117 -15.93 -1.09 2.57
N GLN A 118 -16.66 -0.40 3.45
CA GLN A 118 -16.53 1.05 3.61
C GLN A 118 -15.10 1.42 4.02
N ARG A 119 -14.51 0.70 4.99
CA ARG A 119 -13.12 0.87 5.41
C ARG A 119 -12.16 0.77 4.23
N ARG A 120 -12.26 -0.30 3.43
CA ARG A 120 -11.42 -0.47 2.24
C ARG A 120 -11.59 0.67 1.23
N MET A 121 -12.83 1.08 0.94
CA MET A 121 -13.10 2.15 -0.02
C MET A 121 -12.58 3.50 0.46
N THR A 122 -12.65 3.78 1.76
CA THR A 122 -12.09 5.00 2.36
C THR A 122 -10.58 5.02 2.27
N ILE A 123 -9.89 3.93 2.65
CA ILE A 123 -8.42 3.81 2.49
C ILE A 123 -8.04 3.97 1.02
N GLN A 124 -8.76 3.30 0.11
CA GLN A 124 -8.53 3.42 -1.33
C GLN A 124 -8.70 4.85 -1.84
N SER A 125 -9.69 5.58 -1.33
CA SER A 125 -9.93 6.97 -1.69
C SER A 125 -8.84 7.89 -1.14
N ALA A 126 -8.32 7.66 0.06
CA ALA A 126 -7.18 8.40 0.60
C ALA A 126 -5.93 8.24 -0.30
N PHE A 127 -5.62 7.01 -0.74
CA PHE A 127 -4.53 6.80 -1.70
C PHE A 127 -4.75 7.52 -3.03
N TRP A 128 -5.96 7.47 -3.60
CA TRP A 128 -6.27 8.08 -4.89
C TRP A 128 -6.42 9.60 -4.88
N ASN A 129 -6.66 10.22 -3.73
CA ASN A 129 -6.74 11.68 -3.64
C ASN A 129 -5.41 12.24 -3.14
N ASP A 130 -4.91 11.75 -2.01
CA ASP A 130 -3.74 12.33 -1.35
C ASP A 130 -2.44 11.87 -2.00
N LEU A 131 -2.21 10.55 -2.17
CA LEU A 131 -0.95 10.05 -2.77
C LEU A 131 -0.80 10.46 -4.23
N ASP A 132 -1.89 10.46 -5.01
CA ASP A 132 -1.94 11.01 -6.37
C ASP A 132 -1.57 12.50 -6.37
N LEU A 133 -2.09 13.29 -5.43
CA LEU A 133 -1.76 14.70 -5.29
C LEU A 133 -0.30 14.91 -4.89
N MET A 134 0.25 14.16 -3.92
CA MET A 134 1.66 14.27 -3.56
C MET A 134 2.59 13.88 -4.70
N GLU A 135 2.27 12.79 -5.42
CA GLU A 135 3.02 12.41 -6.62
C GLU A 135 3.00 13.55 -7.65
N ALA A 136 1.84 14.15 -7.90
CA ALA A 136 1.74 15.30 -8.79
C ALA A 136 2.52 16.53 -8.29
N MET A 137 2.48 16.81 -6.99
CA MET A 137 3.24 17.90 -6.37
C MET A 137 4.76 17.70 -6.51
N THR A 138 5.24 16.47 -6.71
CA THR A 138 6.66 16.24 -6.98
C THR A 138 7.16 16.93 -8.25
N GLU A 139 6.27 17.18 -9.22
CA GLU A 139 6.61 17.91 -10.45
C GLU A 139 6.91 19.39 -10.23
N ARG A 140 6.51 19.95 -9.08
CA ARG A 140 6.82 21.34 -8.71
C ARG A 140 8.30 21.54 -8.34
N TRP A 141 8.98 20.46 -7.94
CA TRP A 141 10.36 20.54 -7.49
C TRP A 141 11.33 20.79 -8.65
N PRO A 142 12.42 21.53 -8.45
CA PRO A 142 13.47 21.67 -9.46
C PRO A 142 14.12 20.32 -9.78
N ARG A 143 14.73 20.20 -10.97
CA ARG A 143 15.37 18.96 -11.43
C ARG A 143 16.31 18.33 -10.40
N ALA A 144 17.09 19.14 -9.67
CA ALA A 144 18.02 18.67 -8.65
C ALA A 144 17.34 17.82 -7.56
N ALA A 145 16.13 18.19 -7.14
CA ALA A 145 15.32 17.40 -6.19
C ALA A 145 14.55 16.27 -6.89
N ARG A 146 14.14 16.45 -8.15
CA ARG A 146 13.44 15.42 -8.95
C ARG A 146 14.30 14.23 -9.40
N VAL A 147 15.62 14.36 -9.47
CA VAL A 147 16.52 13.22 -9.82
C VAL A 147 16.30 12.03 -8.89
N ALA A 148 15.83 12.26 -7.66
CA ALA A 148 15.45 11.19 -6.75
C ALA A 148 14.20 10.38 -7.19
N LEU A 149 13.32 10.92 -8.04
CA LEU A 149 11.91 10.49 -8.16
C LEU A 149 11.52 9.65 -9.40
N ASN A 150 12.41 9.30 -10.33
CA ASN A 150 12.16 8.48 -11.55
C ASN A 150 10.68 8.27 -11.95
N THR A 151 10.16 9.15 -12.80
CA THR A 151 8.73 9.41 -12.98
C THR A 151 7.99 8.41 -13.89
N VAL A 152 6.75 8.05 -13.53
CA VAL A 152 5.82 7.19 -14.29
C VAL A 152 4.64 8.05 -14.77
N TYR A 153 4.46 8.22 -16.09
CA TYR A 153 3.52 9.20 -16.67
C TYR A 153 2.24 8.60 -17.29
N ASP A 154 1.75 7.48 -16.77
CA ASP A 154 0.44 6.93 -17.17
C ASP A 154 -0.47 6.85 -15.94
N LEU A 155 -1.61 7.57 -15.97
CA LEU A 155 -2.66 7.53 -14.93
C LEU A 155 -3.13 6.10 -14.64
N GLY A 156 -3.27 5.28 -15.68
CA GLY A 156 -3.63 3.87 -15.56
C GLY A 156 -2.56 3.08 -14.79
N LYS A 157 -1.29 3.35 -15.08
CA LYS A 157 -0.15 2.75 -14.38
C LYS A 157 0.01 3.26 -12.95
N ARG A 158 -0.22 4.55 -12.68
CA ARG A 158 -0.19 5.16 -11.34
C ARG A 158 -1.19 4.52 -10.39
N ARG A 159 -2.47 4.46 -10.75
CA ARG A 159 -3.50 3.84 -9.90
C ARG A 159 -3.24 2.36 -9.63
N ARG A 160 -2.71 1.63 -10.62
CA ARG A 160 -2.26 0.23 -10.42
C ARG A 160 -1.11 0.16 -9.42
N TYR A 161 -0.13 1.05 -9.53
CA TYR A 161 1.03 1.08 -8.65
C TYR A 161 0.65 1.46 -7.20
N GLN A 162 -0.26 2.42 -7.02
CA GLN A 162 -0.80 2.78 -5.69
C GLN A 162 -1.58 1.64 -5.05
N SER A 163 -2.24 0.82 -5.86
CA SER A 163 -3.03 -0.30 -5.36
C SER A 163 -2.19 -1.33 -4.59
N ILE A 164 -0.86 -1.37 -4.82
CA ILE A 164 0.08 -2.24 -4.08
C ILE A 164 0.31 -1.75 -2.64
N TRP A 165 0.29 -0.42 -2.43
CA TRP A 165 0.40 0.17 -1.10
C TRP A 165 -0.95 0.16 -0.39
N MET A 166 -2.01 0.47 -1.12
CA MET A 166 -3.38 0.40 -0.61
C MET A 166 -3.72 -1.01 -0.14
N SER A 167 -3.35 -2.05 -0.89
CA SER A 167 -3.57 -3.43 -0.46
C SER A 167 -2.81 -3.77 0.81
N LEU A 168 -1.58 -3.26 0.97
CA LEU A 168 -0.80 -3.45 2.19
C LEU A 168 -1.49 -2.84 3.39
N VAL A 169 -1.83 -1.55 3.32
CA VAL A 169 -2.45 -0.81 4.42
C VAL A 169 -3.84 -1.37 4.74
N GLY A 170 -4.66 -1.58 3.72
CA GLY A 170 -6.01 -2.15 3.88
C GLY A 170 -5.98 -3.55 4.48
N PHE A 171 -5.02 -4.39 4.08
CA PHE A 171 -4.89 -5.73 4.65
C PHE A 171 -4.38 -5.69 6.08
N ILE A 172 -3.39 -4.86 6.40
CA ILE A 172 -2.88 -4.71 7.77
C ILE A 172 -3.98 -4.20 8.71
N ALA A 173 -4.71 -3.16 8.32
CA ALA A 173 -5.81 -2.62 9.12
C ALA A 173 -6.92 -3.66 9.33
N HIS A 174 -7.31 -4.39 8.28
CA HIS A 174 -8.27 -5.47 8.43
C HIS A 174 -7.75 -6.58 9.35
N SER A 175 -6.52 -7.04 9.13
CA SER A 175 -5.91 -8.10 9.94
C SER A 175 -5.69 -7.70 11.39
N HIS A 176 -5.42 -6.42 11.66
CA HIS A 176 -5.38 -5.87 13.01
C HIS A 176 -6.74 -6.03 13.70
N SER A 177 -7.82 -5.59 13.03
CA SER A 177 -9.18 -5.70 13.58
C SER A 177 -9.62 -7.15 13.84
N GLU A 178 -9.09 -8.12 13.09
CA GLU A 178 -9.33 -9.57 13.24
C GLU A 178 -8.32 -10.26 14.20
N GLY A 179 -7.32 -9.54 14.73
CA GLY A 179 -6.30 -10.11 15.62
C GLY A 179 -5.34 -11.10 14.92
N THR A 180 -5.16 -10.99 13.60
CA THR A 180 -4.45 -11.99 12.78
C THR A 180 -3.01 -11.61 12.40
N LEU A 181 -2.52 -10.43 12.76
CA LEU A 181 -1.15 -10.01 12.39
C LEU A 181 -0.07 -10.96 12.96
N GLY A 182 -0.23 -11.35 14.23
CA GLY A 182 0.74 -12.20 14.93
C GLY A 182 0.83 -13.62 14.34
N GLU A 183 -0.31 -14.22 13.96
CA GLU A 183 -0.33 -15.56 13.35
C GLU A 183 0.25 -15.56 11.93
N MET A 184 0.24 -14.42 11.25
CA MET A 184 0.88 -14.18 9.96
C MET A 184 2.36 -13.78 10.08
N GLY A 185 2.92 -13.80 11.29
CA GLY A 185 4.33 -13.55 11.56
C GLY A 185 4.75 -12.07 11.53
N LEU A 186 3.80 -11.13 11.49
CA LEU A 186 4.06 -9.69 11.54
C LEU A 186 3.84 -9.16 12.97
N ARG A 187 4.88 -8.54 13.54
CA ARG A 187 4.82 -7.84 14.83
C ARG A 187 5.11 -6.36 14.62
N LEU A 188 4.09 -5.55 14.82
CA LEU A 188 4.19 -4.10 14.76
C LEU A 188 4.63 -3.54 16.12
N THR A 189 5.27 -2.38 16.11
CA THR A 189 5.53 -1.63 17.35
C THR A 189 4.26 -0.95 17.85
N GLU A 190 4.20 -0.56 19.11
CA GLU A 190 3.08 0.19 19.69
C GLU A 190 2.72 1.42 18.84
N SER A 191 3.71 2.25 18.48
CA SER A 191 3.53 3.39 17.56
C SER A 191 2.83 3.03 16.24
N GLN A 192 3.17 1.87 15.66
CA GLN A 192 2.58 1.43 14.39
C GLN A 192 1.18 0.84 14.59
N ILE A 193 0.85 0.36 15.78
CA ILE A 193 -0.49 -0.08 16.16
C ILE A 193 -1.36 1.16 16.41
N ASP A 194 -0.82 2.18 17.09
CA ASP A 194 -1.48 3.46 17.30
C ASP A 194 -1.83 4.12 15.96
N ASP A 195 -0.90 4.15 14.99
CA ASP A 195 -1.19 4.63 13.63
C ASP A 195 -2.35 3.84 12.97
N ILE A 196 -2.45 2.52 13.19
CA ILE A 196 -3.55 1.72 12.64
C ILE A 196 -4.87 2.03 13.34
N LEU A 197 -4.84 2.21 14.65
CA LEU A 197 -6.02 2.62 15.43
C LEU A 197 -6.52 3.99 14.98
N ASP A 198 -5.62 4.93 14.73
CA ASP A 198 -5.94 6.26 14.20
C ASP A 198 -6.59 6.14 12.79
N ILE A 199 -6.03 5.30 11.90
CA ILE A 199 -6.69 5.00 10.60
C ILE A 199 -8.11 4.49 10.81
N GLU A 200 -8.29 3.51 11.70
CA GLU A 200 -9.60 2.92 11.97
C GLU A 200 -10.58 3.96 12.55
N GLN A 201 -10.12 4.83 13.44
CA GLN A 201 -10.91 5.89 14.05
C GLN A 201 -11.33 6.95 13.04
N GLU A 202 -10.40 7.45 12.22
CA GLU A 202 -10.70 8.51 11.24
C GLU A 202 -11.65 8.03 10.14
N ILE A 203 -11.59 6.74 9.76
CA ILE A 203 -12.57 6.16 8.83
C ILE A 203 -14.01 6.29 9.37
N TRP A 204 -14.23 6.15 10.67
CA TRP A 204 -15.56 6.26 11.26
C TRP A 204 -16.11 7.69 11.25
N GLN A 205 -15.24 8.69 11.16
CA GLN A 205 -15.62 10.09 11.14
C GLN A 205 -16.02 10.57 9.73
N ILE A 206 -15.62 9.85 8.68
CA ILE A 206 -15.89 10.23 7.29
C ILE A 206 -17.35 9.96 6.91
N ASP A 207 -18.07 11.04 6.58
CA ASP A 207 -19.39 10.95 5.96
C ASP A 207 -19.27 10.75 4.43
N THR A 208 -19.09 9.50 4.02
CA THR A 208 -19.01 9.14 2.60
C THR A 208 -20.27 9.44 1.81
N ARG A 209 -21.44 9.57 2.47
CA ARG A 209 -22.68 9.96 1.80
C ARG A 209 -22.68 11.45 1.48
N ALA A 210 -22.16 12.29 2.37
CA ALA A 210 -21.98 13.71 2.12
C ALA A 210 -20.99 13.96 0.98
N ILE A 211 -19.81 13.32 1.04
CA ILE A 211 -18.77 13.42 -0.01
C ILE A 211 -19.34 13.02 -1.38
N ALA A 212 -20.02 11.86 -1.45
CA ALA A 212 -20.64 11.38 -2.68
C ALA A 212 -21.73 12.33 -3.22
N ARG A 213 -22.56 12.91 -2.34
CA ARG A 213 -23.61 13.88 -2.73
C ARG A 213 -23.02 15.17 -3.28
N ARG A 214 -21.94 15.66 -2.67
CA ARG A 214 -21.29 16.92 -3.07
C ARG A 214 -20.30 16.75 -4.22
N ARG A 215 -19.98 15.51 -4.59
CA ARG A 215 -18.95 15.16 -5.60
C ARG A 215 -17.59 15.80 -5.25
N GLU A 216 -17.29 15.91 -3.97
CA GLU A 216 -16.02 16.44 -3.47
C GLU A 216 -14.90 15.44 -3.81
N LYS A 217 -13.76 15.96 -4.30
CA LYS A 217 -12.55 15.17 -4.61
C LYS A 217 -11.56 15.15 -3.43
N GLY A 218 -12.06 15.28 -2.20
CA GLY A 218 -11.29 15.37 -0.96
C GLY A 218 -12.14 14.96 0.24
N GLY A 219 -11.68 15.25 1.47
CA GLY A 219 -12.34 14.81 2.71
C GLY A 219 -11.84 13.46 3.23
N PHE A 220 -10.63 13.07 2.81
CA PHE A 220 -9.93 11.86 3.26
C PHE A 220 -8.58 12.18 3.92
N GLU A 221 -8.25 13.47 4.06
CA GLU A 221 -6.97 13.98 4.54
C GLU A 221 -6.68 13.45 5.96
N ASP A 222 -7.71 13.42 6.82
CA ASP A 222 -7.60 12.93 8.20
C ASP A 222 -7.27 11.43 8.25
N VAL A 223 -7.74 10.63 7.29
CA VAL A 223 -7.35 9.21 7.15
C VAL A 223 -5.97 9.09 6.51
N TRP A 224 -5.60 10.00 5.61
CA TRP A 224 -4.30 9.97 4.96
C TRP A 224 -3.14 10.23 5.93
N VAL A 225 -3.30 11.14 6.89
CA VAL A 225 -2.25 11.49 7.87
C VAL A 225 -1.67 10.26 8.61
N PRO A 226 -2.48 9.42 9.29
CA PRO A 226 -1.96 8.24 9.97
C PRO A 226 -1.49 7.14 9.01
N ILE A 227 -2.08 7.03 7.80
CA ILE A 227 -1.54 6.16 6.73
C ILE A 227 -0.10 6.59 6.40
N ARG A 228 0.11 7.88 6.15
CA ARG A 228 1.43 8.42 5.80
C ARG A 228 2.43 8.17 6.93
N GLN A 229 2.02 8.38 8.18
CA GLN A 229 2.87 8.15 9.35
C GLN A 229 3.32 6.69 9.42
N LEU A 230 2.39 5.74 9.34
CA LEU A 230 2.68 4.30 9.34
C LEU A 230 3.71 3.92 8.26
N LEU A 231 3.55 4.44 7.04
CA LEU A 231 4.44 4.16 5.91
C LEU A 231 5.82 4.80 6.07
N ILE A 232 5.89 6.05 6.55
CA ILE A 232 7.15 6.74 6.83
C ILE A 232 7.90 6.02 7.95
N GLU A 233 7.24 5.61 9.03
CA GLU A 233 7.86 4.83 10.10
C GLU A 233 8.45 3.52 9.58
N ALA A 234 7.71 2.81 8.73
CA ALA A 234 8.20 1.59 8.08
C ALA A 234 9.45 1.85 7.23
N LEU A 235 9.53 2.98 6.50
CA LEU A 235 10.71 3.34 5.72
C LEU A 235 11.91 3.71 6.60
N ARG A 236 11.66 4.39 7.72
CA ARG A 236 12.70 4.89 8.63
C ARG A 236 13.26 3.82 9.57
N LYS A 237 12.51 2.73 9.80
CA LYS A 237 12.87 1.69 10.78
C LYS A 237 14.21 1.01 10.44
N PRO A 238 15.25 1.13 11.28
CA PRO A 238 16.51 0.41 11.07
C PRO A 238 16.35 -1.08 11.37
N LYS A 239 17.26 -1.91 10.86
CA LYS A 239 17.28 -3.36 11.09
C LYS A 239 15.93 -4.03 10.74
N SER A 240 15.33 -3.59 9.64
CA SER A 240 14.05 -4.09 9.13
C SER A 240 14.17 -5.56 8.73
N THR A 241 13.22 -6.36 9.21
CA THR A 241 12.99 -7.75 8.82
C THR A 241 11.51 -7.92 8.47
N PRO A 242 11.13 -8.99 7.75
CA PRO A 242 9.72 -9.27 7.51
C PRO A 242 8.88 -9.42 8.80
N ARG A 243 9.51 -9.74 9.93
CA ARG A 243 8.79 -9.93 11.19
C ARG A 243 8.48 -8.63 11.93
N ASN A 244 9.15 -7.53 11.62
CA ASN A 244 9.06 -6.28 12.39
C ASN A 244 8.76 -5.02 11.54
N ASN A 245 8.61 -5.18 10.23
CA ASN A 245 8.44 -4.07 9.30
C ASN A 245 7.36 -4.43 8.27
N PRO A 246 6.25 -3.67 8.20
CA PRO A 246 5.12 -4.01 7.35
C PRO A 246 5.47 -4.00 5.86
N LEU A 247 6.36 -3.10 5.40
CA LEU A 247 6.80 -3.08 4.01
C LEU A 247 7.61 -4.33 3.66
N VAL A 248 8.61 -4.65 4.48
CA VAL A 248 9.45 -5.85 4.24
C VAL A 248 8.63 -7.13 4.33
N TRP A 249 7.66 -7.18 5.24
CA TRP A 249 6.70 -8.28 5.34
C TRP A 249 5.90 -8.44 4.05
N TRP A 250 5.33 -7.35 3.54
CA TRP A 250 4.53 -7.38 2.32
C TRP A 250 5.33 -7.86 1.12
N ILE A 251 6.57 -7.42 1.00
CA ILE A 251 7.45 -7.85 -0.09
C ILE A 251 7.80 -9.32 0.02
N ALA A 252 8.00 -9.84 1.23
CA ALA A 252 8.21 -11.26 1.43
C ALA A 252 6.97 -12.08 1.06
N VAL A 253 5.77 -11.59 1.39
CA VAL A 253 4.50 -12.16 0.93
C VAL A 253 4.42 -12.17 -0.59
N LEU A 254 4.69 -11.05 -1.26
CA LEU A 254 4.68 -10.93 -2.72
C LEU A 254 5.72 -11.84 -3.39
N ALA A 255 6.93 -11.94 -2.83
CA ALA A 255 7.99 -12.82 -3.33
C ALA A 255 7.63 -14.31 -3.16
N ARG A 256 7.14 -14.70 -1.97
CA ARG A 256 6.68 -16.07 -1.70
C ARG A 256 5.57 -16.48 -2.66
N SER A 257 4.59 -15.59 -2.81
CA SER A 257 3.47 -15.70 -3.73
C SER A 257 3.94 -15.89 -5.18
N ALA A 258 4.90 -15.08 -5.65
CA ALA A 258 5.44 -15.21 -7.00
C ALA A 258 6.25 -16.51 -7.23
N VAL A 259 6.78 -17.12 -6.17
CA VAL A 259 7.52 -18.39 -6.22
C VAL A 259 6.60 -19.61 -6.25
N SER A 260 5.37 -19.52 -5.71
CA SER A 260 4.41 -20.62 -5.70
C SER A 260 4.17 -21.20 -7.11
N GLY A 261 3.99 -22.51 -7.25
CA GLY A 261 3.71 -23.12 -8.56
C GLY A 261 2.29 -22.82 -9.04
N ASP A 262 1.97 -23.15 -10.29
CA ASP A 262 0.61 -23.03 -10.85
C ASP A 262 -0.40 -23.98 -10.17
N SER A 263 0.08 -24.96 -9.42
CA SER A 263 -0.73 -25.86 -8.59
C SER A 263 -1.14 -25.27 -7.25
N ASP A 264 -0.54 -24.17 -6.81
CA ASP A 264 -0.89 -23.51 -5.56
C ASP A 264 -2.00 -22.49 -5.85
N ILE A 265 -3.10 -22.58 -5.10
CA ILE A 265 -4.19 -21.61 -5.17
C ILE A 265 -3.71 -20.32 -4.48
N ASP A 266 -3.00 -19.48 -5.24
CA ASP A 266 -2.48 -18.19 -4.81
C ASP A 266 -3.27 -17.06 -5.49
N PHE A 267 -3.89 -16.21 -4.67
CA PHE A 267 -4.69 -15.03 -5.08
C PHE A 267 -4.00 -13.69 -4.75
N ILE A 268 -2.75 -13.72 -4.30
CA ILE A 268 -2.00 -12.53 -3.89
C ILE A 268 -1.17 -12.01 -5.07
N SER A 269 -0.37 -12.86 -5.72
CA SER A 269 0.43 -12.51 -6.90
C SER A 269 -0.26 -12.82 -8.20
N ARG A 270 -1.00 -13.92 -8.23
CA ARG A 270 -1.66 -14.49 -9.40
C ARG A 270 -3.11 -14.83 -9.02
N GLY A 271 -3.88 -15.37 -9.95
CA GLY A 271 -5.24 -15.83 -9.69
C GLY A 271 -6.32 -14.75 -9.82
N ARG A 272 -7.57 -15.21 -9.97
CA ARG A 272 -8.75 -14.35 -10.07
C ARG A 272 -9.51 -14.41 -8.75
N PHE A 273 -9.81 -13.25 -8.19
CA PHE A 273 -10.75 -13.13 -7.08
C PHE A 273 -11.63 -11.92 -7.33
N HIS A 274 -12.93 -12.04 -7.05
CA HIS A 274 -13.89 -10.97 -7.30
C HIS A 274 -13.45 -9.65 -6.64
N LYS A 275 -13.18 -8.62 -7.45
CA LYS A 275 -12.67 -7.31 -7.01
C LYS A 275 -11.45 -7.37 -6.09
N ASN A 276 -10.45 -8.18 -6.44
CA ASN A 276 -9.12 -8.10 -5.82
C ASN A 276 -8.57 -6.66 -5.95
N PRO A 277 -8.17 -5.99 -4.85
CA PRO A 277 -7.56 -4.66 -4.92
C PRO A 277 -6.19 -4.68 -5.61
N MET A 278 -5.48 -5.82 -5.59
CA MET A 278 -4.19 -5.96 -6.25
C MET A 278 -4.36 -6.06 -7.77
N PRO A 279 -3.55 -5.33 -8.56
CA PRO A 279 -3.57 -5.46 -10.01
C PRO A 279 -2.94 -6.80 -10.42
N MET A 280 -3.74 -7.65 -11.07
CA MET A 280 -3.33 -8.99 -11.51
C MET A 280 -2.53 -9.00 -12.82
N ASP A 281 -2.25 -7.84 -13.39
CA ASP A 281 -1.44 -7.66 -14.60
C ASP A 281 -0.11 -6.94 -14.35
N VAL A 282 0.25 -6.72 -13.09
CA VAL A 282 1.53 -6.13 -12.67
C VAL A 282 2.38 -7.23 -12.05
N ASP A 283 3.53 -7.51 -12.65
CA ASP A 283 4.46 -8.54 -12.19
C ASP A 283 5.21 -8.14 -10.90
N LEU A 284 5.98 -9.06 -10.31
CA LEU A 284 6.72 -8.79 -9.07
C LEU A 284 7.74 -7.64 -9.25
N ARG A 285 8.38 -7.51 -10.42
CA ARG A 285 9.37 -6.46 -10.66
C ARG A 285 8.70 -5.09 -10.68
N GLU A 286 7.63 -4.94 -11.45
CA GLU A 286 6.84 -3.70 -11.49
C GLU A 286 6.24 -3.38 -10.11
N ARG A 287 5.87 -4.39 -9.32
CA ARG A 287 5.44 -4.17 -7.93
C ARG A 287 6.56 -3.60 -7.06
N LEU A 288 7.78 -4.10 -7.17
CA LEU A 288 8.94 -3.56 -6.45
C LEU A 288 9.28 -2.13 -6.89
N GLU A 289 9.20 -1.85 -8.19
CA GLU A 289 9.38 -0.51 -8.73
C GLU A 289 8.34 0.46 -8.18
N ALA A 290 7.07 0.06 -8.10
CA ALA A 290 6.00 0.85 -7.51
C ALA A 290 6.27 1.19 -6.03
N ILE A 291 6.77 0.22 -5.25
CA ILE A 291 7.14 0.45 -3.86
C ILE A 291 8.34 1.39 -3.77
N VAL A 292 9.39 1.21 -4.57
CA VAL A 292 10.53 2.13 -4.54
C VAL A 292 10.13 3.54 -4.96
N HIS A 293 9.27 3.66 -5.97
CA HIS A 293 8.75 4.94 -6.48
C HIS A 293 8.02 5.73 -5.40
N TYR A 294 6.96 5.18 -4.82
CA TYR A 294 6.17 5.90 -3.81
C TYR A 294 6.93 6.09 -2.50
N SER A 295 7.93 5.25 -2.19
CA SER A 295 8.85 5.52 -1.08
C SER A 295 9.61 6.84 -1.28
N LYS A 296 9.99 7.16 -2.52
CA LYS A 296 10.66 8.44 -2.84
C LYS A 296 9.70 9.61 -2.69
N VAL A 297 8.45 9.47 -3.13
CA VAL A 297 7.40 10.48 -2.97
C VAL A 297 7.18 10.79 -1.48
N LEU A 298 7.00 9.76 -0.65
CA LEU A 298 6.79 9.89 0.79
C LEU A 298 8.00 10.51 1.51
N VAL A 299 9.22 10.12 1.14
CA VAL A 299 10.43 10.69 1.75
C VAL A 299 10.61 12.15 1.36
N LEU A 300 10.27 12.53 0.12
CA LEU A 300 10.31 13.93 -0.29
C LEU A 300 9.31 14.79 0.49
N ASP A 301 8.07 14.34 0.60
CA ASP A 301 7.02 15.02 1.39
C ASP A 301 7.43 15.16 2.86
N GLY A 302 7.90 14.07 3.46
CA GLY A 302 8.38 14.08 4.85
C GLY A 302 9.64 14.94 5.04
N ALA A 303 10.54 15.00 4.06
CA ALA A 303 11.72 15.87 4.11
C ALA A 303 11.32 17.34 4.08
N PHE A 304 10.38 17.72 3.21
CA PHE A 304 9.89 19.09 3.15
C PHE A 304 9.16 19.50 4.44
N SER A 305 8.28 18.62 4.96
CA SER A 305 7.55 18.88 6.21
C SER A 305 8.51 19.11 7.38
N THR A 306 9.50 18.23 7.56
CA THR A 306 10.49 18.36 8.63
C THR A 306 11.43 19.55 8.47
N TRP A 307 11.75 19.96 7.24
CA TRP A 307 12.50 21.19 7.00
C TRP A 307 11.67 22.42 7.36
N SER A 308 10.40 22.44 6.96
CA SER A 308 9.46 23.53 7.24
C SER A 308 9.25 23.73 8.75
N GLU A 309 9.07 22.65 9.50
CA GLU A 309 8.89 22.69 10.97
C GLU A 309 10.14 23.17 11.71
N ARG A 310 11.33 22.80 11.22
CA ARG A 310 12.62 23.17 11.82
C ARG A 310 13.12 24.54 11.40
N SER A 311 12.55 25.12 10.34
CA SER A 311 12.97 26.43 9.87
C SER A 311 12.51 27.50 10.85
N GLU A 312 13.45 28.06 11.60
CA GLU A 312 13.20 29.24 12.46
C GLU A 312 12.84 30.49 11.64
N ARG A 313 13.09 30.46 10.33
CA ARG A 313 12.81 31.55 9.39
C ARG A 313 11.54 31.23 8.58
N SER A 314 10.41 31.79 8.99
CA SER A 314 9.12 31.62 8.28
C SER A 314 9.18 32.17 6.85
N GLU A 315 9.97 33.21 6.62
CA GLU A 315 10.23 33.80 5.30
C GLU A 315 10.82 32.82 4.30
N TRP A 316 11.71 31.91 4.73
CA TRP A 316 12.30 30.89 3.87
C TRP A 316 11.27 29.85 3.42
N VAL A 317 10.39 29.45 4.33
CA VAL A 317 9.29 28.53 4.04
C VAL A 317 8.34 29.16 3.03
N MET A 318 7.96 30.43 3.24
CA MET A 318 7.09 31.16 2.32
C MET A 318 7.71 31.34 0.93
N GLU A 319 9.01 31.64 0.84
CA GLU A 319 9.73 31.76 -0.43
C GLU A 319 9.67 30.45 -1.24
N VAL A 320 10.04 29.33 -0.60
CA VAL A 320 10.05 28.02 -1.25
C VAL A 320 8.64 27.60 -1.66
N GLN A 321 7.64 27.72 -0.76
CA GLN A 321 6.25 27.37 -1.05
C GLN A 321 5.66 28.22 -2.18
N SER A 322 5.84 29.53 -2.14
CA SER A 322 5.36 30.44 -3.19
C SER A 322 5.90 30.03 -4.56
N ARG A 323 7.19 29.71 -4.63
CA ARG A 323 7.84 29.31 -5.88
C ARG A 323 7.43 27.92 -6.35
N LEU A 324 7.24 26.94 -5.47
CA LEU A 324 6.66 25.64 -5.83
C LEU A 324 5.24 25.80 -6.39
N ASN A 325 4.42 26.66 -5.77
CA ASN A 325 3.03 26.91 -6.17
C ASN A 325 2.88 27.59 -7.54
N MET A 326 3.93 28.24 -8.05
CA MET A 326 3.93 28.80 -9.41
C MET A 326 4.06 27.75 -10.52
N VAL A 327 4.44 26.50 -10.20
CA VAL A 327 4.56 25.42 -11.18
C VAL A 327 3.19 24.75 -11.36
N SER A 328 2.59 24.94 -12.54
CA SER A 328 1.32 24.28 -12.88
C SER A 328 1.50 22.77 -13.05
N ILE A 329 0.59 22.03 -12.44
CA ILE A 329 0.48 20.56 -12.51
C ILE A 329 -0.86 20.13 -13.14
N GLU A 330 -1.64 21.07 -13.68
CA GLU A 330 -2.98 20.81 -14.23
C GLU A 330 -2.94 19.83 -15.41
N TRP A 331 -1.86 19.88 -16.20
CA TRP A 331 -1.62 19.00 -17.34
C TRP A 331 -1.54 17.50 -16.97
N LEU A 332 -1.28 17.14 -15.70
CA LEU A 332 -1.25 15.73 -15.24
C LEU A 332 -2.63 15.07 -15.18
N ASN A 333 -3.70 15.86 -15.23
CA ASN A 333 -5.08 15.40 -15.17
C ASN A 333 -5.76 15.37 -16.55
N GLU A 334 -5.09 15.85 -17.59
CA GLU A 334 -5.59 15.81 -18.96
C GLU A 334 -5.18 14.48 -19.62
N GLU A 335 -6.14 13.67 -20.06
CA GLU A 335 -5.86 12.46 -20.83
C GLU A 335 -5.16 12.85 -22.15
N GLY A 336 -3.90 12.41 -22.32
CA GLY A 336 -3.06 12.81 -23.46
C GLY A 336 -2.35 14.16 -23.29
N GLY A 337 -2.46 14.80 -22.13
CA GLY A 337 -1.75 16.02 -21.77
C GLY A 337 -0.24 15.83 -21.91
N SER A 338 0.38 16.60 -22.79
CA SER A 338 1.83 16.61 -22.91
C SER A 338 2.40 17.49 -21.81
N ARG A 339 3.45 17.00 -21.14
CA ARG A 339 4.23 17.80 -20.20
C ARG A 339 4.59 19.13 -20.87
N PRO A 340 4.18 20.28 -20.33
CA PRO A 340 4.58 21.57 -20.87
C PRO A 340 6.11 21.62 -20.98
N ALA A 341 6.63 22.18 -22.07
CA ALA A 341 8.05 22.54 -22.13
C ALA A 341 8.34 23.34 -20.85
N GLY A 342 9.24 22.82 -20.00
CA GLY A 342 9.23 23.06 -18.55
C GLY A 342 9.05 24.52 -18.14
N PRO A 343 8.57 24.78 -16.90
CA PRO A 343 8.34 26.14 -16.45
C PRO A 343 9.60 26.98 -16.69
N SER A 344 9.42 28.23 -17.13
CA SER A 344 10.53 29.17 -17.33
C SER A 344 11.39 29.20 -16.06
N GLY A 345 12.56 28.57 -16.09
CA GLY A 345 13.51 28.57 -14.99
C GLY A 345 13.87 27.22 -14.35
N ASP A 346 13.76 26.06 -15.00
CA ASP A 346 14.55 24.88 -14.59
C ASP A 346 16.06 25.25 -14.65
N GLY A 347 16.61 25.78 -13.55
CA GLY A 347 17.97 26.34 -13.47
C GLY A 347 18.09 27.87 -13.33
N GLY A 348 17.03 28.60 -12.95
CA GLY A 348 17.10 30.05 -12.72
C GLY A 348 17.78 30.44 -11.39
N PRO A 349 18.27 31.70 -11.25
CA PRO A 349 18.96 32.19 -10.04
C PRO A 349 18.11 32.12 -8.77
N VAL A 350 16.79 32.01 -8.89
CA VAL A 350 15.87 31.83 -7.77
C VAL A 350 16.15 30.54 -6.98
N TYR A 351 16.65 29.47 -7.62
CA TYR A 351 17.01 28.21 -6.93
C TYR A 351 18.40 28.25 -6.29
N SER A 352 19.11 29.38 -6.39
CA SER A 352 20.42 29.59 -5.77
C SER A 352 20.37 30.39 -4.46
N THR A 353 19.19 30.78 -3.97
CA THR A 353 19.05 31.44 -2.66
C THR A 353 19.39 30.47 -1.51
N ASP A 354 19.75 31.03 -0.36
CA ASP A 354 20.10 30.24 0.84
C ASP A 354 18.94 29.33 1.27
N ALA A 355 17.69 29.81 1.15
CA ALA A 355 16.49 29.02 1.45
C ALA A 355 16.39 27.78 0.54
N TRP A 356 16.58 27.96 -0.78
CA TRP A 356 16.55 26.87 -1.74
C TRP A 356 17.72 25.90 -1.58
N GLN A 357 18.93 26.40 -1.30
CA GLN A 357 20.08 25.54 -1.01
C GLN A 357 19.86 24.72 0.27
N SER A 358 19.29 25.34 1.31
CA SER A 358 18.97 24.68 2.58
C SER A 358 17.96 23.56 2.40
N VAL A 359 16.82 23.81 1.75
CA VAL A 359 15.78 22.78 1.56
C VAL A 359 16.27 21.64 0.66
N VAL A 360 17.02 21.93 -0.41
CA VAL A 360 17.56 20.91 -1.30
C VAL A 360 18.62 20.06 -0.59
N ALA A 361 19.49 20.67 0.21
CA ALA A 361 20.47 19.94 1.01
C ALA A 361 19.78 19.02 2.03
N HIS A 362 18.74 19.51 2.73
CA HIS A 362 17.97 18.69 3.67
C HIS A 362 17.26 17.54 2.97
N ILE A 363 16.64 17.77 1.81
CA ILE A 363 16.02 16.72 1.00
C ILE A 363 17.04 15.67 0.57
N ALA A 364 18.23 16.09 0.12
CA ALA A 364 19.31 15.18 -0.24
C ALA A 364 19.75 14.32 0.96
N GLU A 365 19.93 14.94 2.14
CA GLU A 365 20.26 14.22 3.37
C GLU A 365 19.18 13.20 3.76
N GLN A 366 17.90 13.60 3.76
CA GLN A 366 16.79 12.69 4.10
C GLN A 366 16.67 11.54 3.08
N THR A 367 16.86 11.86 1.80
CA THR A 367 16.86 10.87 0.71
C THR A 367 17.99 9.87 0.89
N GLU A 368 19.21 10.32 1.16
CA GLU A 368 20.34 9.42 1.43
C GLU A 368 20.11 8.61 2.71
N ARG A 369 19.60 9.24 3.77
CA ARG A 369 19.36 8.58 5.05
C ARG A 369 18.35 7.44 4.95
N HIS A 370 17.26 7.64 4.21
CA HIS A 370 16.11 6.72 4.17
C HIS A 370 16.06 5.85 2.91
N LEU A 371 16.57 6.35 1.78
CA LEU A 371 16.59 5.65 0.50
C LEU A 371 18.01 5.32 0.03
N GLY A 372 19.08 5.82 0.65
CA GLY A 372 20.47 5.61 0.24
C GLY A 372 20.98 4.17 0.41
N GLY A 373 20.15 3.24 0.87
CA GLY A 373 20.50 1.82 0.90
C GLY A 373 21.41 1.44 2.05
N LYS A 374 21.31 2.14 3.20
CA LYS A 374 21.91 1.68 4.45
C LYS A 374 21.49 0.23 4.69
N GLN A 375 22.46 -0.63 5.00
CA GLN A 375 22.21 -2.05 5.17
C GLN A 375 21.09 -2.29 6.20
N LYS A 376 20.26 -3.31 5.92
CA LYS A 376 19.14 -3.71 6.77
C LYS A 376 18.06 -2.65 6.96
N THR A 377 17.93 -1.67 6.07
CA THR A 377 16.70 -0.85 5.93
C THR A 377 15.71 -1.54 4.99
N ALA A 378 14.44 -1.13 5.01
CA ALA A 378 13.43 -1.66 4.10
C ALA A 378 13.88 -1.56 2.65
N ILE A 379 14.21 -0.34 2.18
CA ILE A 379 14.67 -0.08 0.81
C ILE A 379 15.90 -0.92 0.42
N TYR A 380 16.84 -1.12 1.34
CA TYR A 380 17.97 -2.02 1.09
C TYR A 380 17.51 -3.46 0.82
N ARG A 381 16.56 -3.99 1.59
CA ARG A 381 16.01 -5.33 1.37
C ARG A 381 15.30 -5.46 0.02
N LEU A 382 14.54 -4.43 -0.40
CA LEU A 382 13.92 -4.38 -1.73
C LEU A 382 14.95 -4.44 -2.84
N ARG A 383 16.02 -3.63 -2.71
CA ARG A 383 17.10 -3.60 -3.71
C ARG A 383 17.81 -4.94 -3.82
N MET A 384 18.02 -5.63 -2.70
CA MET A 384 18.58 -6.99 -2.73
C MET A 384 17.68 -7.96 -3.50
N LEU A 385 16.37 -7.92 -3.27
CA LEU A 385 15.42 -8.76 -4.01
C LEU A 385 15.44 -8.43 -5.51
N ALA A 386 15.36 -7.14 -5.86
CA ALA A 386 15.40 -6.69 -7.24
C ALA A 386 16.69 -7.14 -7.96
N ASN A 387 17.83 -7.09 -7.26
CA ASN A 387 19.11 -7.58 -7.78
C ASN A 387 19.15 -9.11 -7.90
N ALA A 388 18.62 -9.84 -6.92
CA ALA A 388 18.52 -11.30 -6.97
C ALA A 388 17.64 -11.79 -8.13
N MET A 389 16.66 -10.99 -8.58
CA MET A 389 15.82 -11.27 -9.74
C MET A 389 16.45 -10.86 -11.09
N MET A 390 17.63 -10.23 -11.09
CA MET A 390 18.38 -9.86 -12.30
C MET A 390 19.57 -10.77 -12.60
N GLN A 391 20.03 -11.49 -11.59
CA GLN A 391 20.99 -12.60 -11.73
C GLN A 391 20.27 -13.82 -12.28
#